data_AF-A0A968YE94-F1
#
_entry.id   AF-A0A968YE94-F1
#
_cell.length_a   1.000
_cell.length_b   1.000
_cell.length_c   1.000
_cell.angle_alpha   90.00
_cell.angle_beta   90.00
_cell.angle_gamma   90.00
#
_symmetry.space_group_name_H-M   'P 1'
#
loop_
_entity.id
_entity.type
_entity.pdbx_description
1 polymer ?
#
loop_
_entity_poly.entity_id
_entity_poly.type
_entity_poly.pdbx_seq_one_letter_code
_entity_poly.pdbx_strand_id
1 'polypeptide(L)'
;MKSENKLLKISVRMATIMGIFLPLAGTVRRSNQILELTSFFSWFDDYILGAVLLIAAYRVNKKVNNAISLLIAAWGFVSGALFLSFLGQFEYYQTGDPGVFSTTFVATAKGLILAYMLVGLYLGIQSNPHRS
;
A
#
# COMPACT_ATOMS: atom_id res chain seq x y z
N MET A 1 -8.77 -9.04 -24.75
CA MET A 1 -9.55 -7.78 -24.63
C MET A 1 -10.59 -7.70 -23.50
N LYS A 2 -11.61 -8.58 -23.40
CA LYS A 2 -12.66 -8.42 -22.35
C LYS A 2 -12.17 -8.71 -20.91
N SER A 3 -11.21 -9.62 -20.76
CA SER A 3 -10.60 -9.99 -19.47
C SER A 3 -9.61 -8.94 -18.94
N GLU A 4 -8.76 -8.37 -19.80
CA GLU A 4 -7.77 -7.34 -19.43
C GLU A 4 -8.43 -6.12 -18.79
N ASN A 5 -9.55 -5.68 -19.37
CA ASN A 5 -10.36 -4.58 -18.83
C ASN A 5 -10.97 -4.91 -17.45
N LYS A 6 -11.25 -6.19 -17.17
CA LYS A 6 -11.79 -6.63 -15.87
C LYS A 6 -10.68 -6.65 -14.80
N LEU A 7 -9.50 -7.17 -15.12
CA LEU A 7 -8.36 -7.22 -14.20
C LEU A 7 -7.87 -5.81 -13.83
N LEU A 8 -7.77 -4.90 -14.82
CA LEU A 8 -7.40 -3.51 -14.59
C LEU A 8 -8.38 -2.83 -13.64
N LYS A 9 -9.70 -2.98 -13.86
CA LYS A 9 -10.73 -2.40 -12.99
C LYS A 9 -10.63 -2.93 -11.55
N ILE A 10 -10.32 -4.21 -11.37
CA ILE A 10 -10.09 -4.78 -10.05
C ILE A 10 -8.86 -4.16 -9.41
N SER A 11 -7.72 -4.10 -10.10
CA SER A 11 -6.48 -3.48 -9.57
C SER A 11 -6.69 -2.02 -9.20
N VAL A 12 -7.38 -1.23 -10.04
CA VAL A 12 -7.73 0.17 -9.74
C VAL A 12 -8.60 0.26 -8.49
N ARG A 13 -9.62 -0.60 -8.36
CA ARG A 13 -10.48 -0.61 -7.16
C ARG A 13 -9.69 -0.98 -5.91
N MET A 14 -8.80 -1.97 -5.99
CA MET A 14 -7.90 -2.33 -4.90
C MET A 14 -6.98 -1.15 -4.53
N ALA A 15 -6.44 -0.43 -5.52
CA ALA A 15 -5.58 0.73 -5.30
C ALA A 15 -6.34 1.88 -4.64
N THR A 16 -7.59 2.11 -5.02
CA THR A 16 -8.46 3.11 -4.35
C THR A 16 -8.75 2.72 -2.91
N ILE A 17 -9.11 1.45 -2.66
CA ILE A 17 -9.38 0.97 -1.30
C ILE A 17 -8.12 1.11 -0.43
N MET A 18 -6.97 0.63 -0.90
CA MET A 18 -5.71 0.72 -0.16
C MET A 18 -5.22 2.16 -0.01
N GLY A 19 -5.43 2.98 -1.04
CA GLY A 19 -5.08 4.40 -1.02
C GLY A 19 -5.80 5.20 0.07
N ILE A 20 -7.02 4.78 0.43
CA ILE A 20 -7.78 5.36 1.55
C ILE A 20 -7.46 4.63 2.86
N PHE A 21 -7.32 3.31 2.81
CA PHE A 21 -7.12 2.49 4.00
C PHE A 21 -5.78 2.77 4.69
N LEU A 22 -4.68 2.94 3.93
CA LEU A 22 -3.35 3.21 4.49
C LEU A 22 -3.31 4.45 5.40
N PRO A 23 -3.72 5.64 4.94
CA PRO A 23 -3.71 6.82 5.80
C PRO A 23 -4.64 6.65 7.01
N LEU A 24 -5.83 6.07 6.83
CA LEU A 24 -6.76 5.83 7.95
C LEU A 24 -6.19 4.85 8.99
N ALA A 25 -5.58 3.76 8.54
CA ALA A 25 -4.94 2.79 9.42
C ALA A 25 -3.77 3.43 10.18
N GLY A 26 -2.98 4.27 9.51
CA GLY A 26 -1.96 5.11 10.12
C GLY A 26 -2.54 6.04 11.20
N THR A 27 -3.65 6.72 10.90
CA THR A 27 -4.36 7.61 11.86
C THR A 27 -4.84 6.85 13.10
N VAL A 28 -5.54 5.72 12.90
CA VAL A 28 -6.12 4.93 14.01
C VAL A 28 -5.04 4.31 14.87
N ARG A 29 -3.96 3.78 14.27
CA ARG A 29 -2.88 3.15 15.02
C ARG A 29 -2.16 4.13 15.95
N ARG A 30 -2.07 5.39 15.57
CA ARG A 30 -1.30 6.42 16.29
C ARG A 30 -2.18 7.54 16.84
N SER A 31 -3.48 7.27 17.03
CA SER A 31 -4.42 8.25 17.59
C SER A 31 -4.01 8.78 18.96
N ASN A 32 -3.20 8.01 19.69
CA ASN A 32 -2.71 8.36 21.03
C ASN A 32 -1.36 9.11 21.01
N GLN A 33 -0.72 9.27 19.84
CA GLN A 33 0.61 9.89 19.67
C GLN A 33 0.60 11.05 18.66
N ILE A 34 -0.57 11.59 18.32
CA ILE A 34 -0.76 12.60 17.27
C ILE A 34 0.08 13.88 17.53
N LEU A 35 0.44 14.15 18.79
CA LEU A 35 1.21 15.33 19.22
C LEU A 35 2.74 15.10 19.31
N GLU A 36 3.23 13.88 19.09
CA GLU A 36 4.69 13.61 19.10
C GLU A 36 5.31 13.91 17.74
N LEU A 37 6.04 15.03 17.65
CA LEU A 37 6.78 15.44 16.44
C LEU A 37 7.81 14.40 15.97
N THR A 38 8.39 13.62 16.89
CA THR A 38 9.37 12.56 16.58
C THR A 38 8.76 11.43 15.75
N SER A 39 7.45 11.20 15.90
CA SER A 39 6.72 10.17 15.14
C SER A 39 6.19 10.69 13.80
N PHE A 40 6.33 11.98 13.50
CA PHE A 40 5.72 12.68 12.36
C PHE A 40 6.01 12.03 11.01
N PHE A 41 7.30 11.83 10.71
CA PHE A 41 7.72 11.27 9.43
C PHE A 41 7.20 9.85 9.22
N SER A 42 7.22 9.00 10.26
CA SER A 42 6.74 7.63 10.14
C SER A 42 5.23 7.47 9.93
N TRP A 43 4.39 8.45 10.29
CA TRP A 43 2.97 8.39 9.92
C TRP A 43 2.67 9.12 8.61
N PHE A 44 3.46 10.14 8.25
CA PHE A 44 3.34 10.80 6.97
C PHE A 44 3.62 9.85 5.79
N ASP A 45 4.51 8.87 5.97
CA ASP A 45 4.77 7.83 4.98
C ASP A 45 3.49 7.11 4.52
N ASP A 46 2.61 6.70 5.44
CA ASP A 46 1.34 6.02 5.10
C ASP A 46 0.41 6.89 4.22
N TYR A 47 0.45 8.22 4.41
CA TYR A 47 -0.30 9.18 3.59
C TYR A 47 0.32 9.34 2.20
N ILE A 48 1.65 9.39 2.09
CA ILE A 48 2.35 9.42 0.80
C ILE A 48 2.02 8.16 0.02
N LEU A 49 2.15 6.98 0.64
CA LEU A 49 1.87 5.69 0.01
C LEU A 49 0.41 5.61 -0.47
N GLY A 50 -0.53 6.07 0.36
CA GLY A 50 -1.94 6.14 0.00
C GLY A 50 -2.21 7.09 -1.18
N ALA A 51 -1.63 8.29 -1.15
CA ALA A 51 -1.76 9.28 -2.21
C ALA A 51 -1.18 8.78 -3.55
N VAL A 52 -0.05 8.09 -3.53
CA VAL A 52 0.57 7.50 -4.73
C VAL A 52 -0.39 6.51 -5.41
N LEU A 53 -1.05 5.64 -4.65
CA LEU A 53 -2.05 4.70 -5.19
C LEU A 53 -3.28 5.44 -5.74
N LEU A 54 -3.78 6.44 -5.04
CA LEU A 54 -4.94 7.23 -5.48
C LEU A 54 -4.66 8.01 -6.76
N ILE A 55 -3.50 8.64 -6.87
CA ILE A 55 -3.09 9.39 -8.07
C ILE A 55 -2.94 8.43 -9.26
N ALA A 56 -2.32 7.27 -9.05
CA ALA A 56 -2.17 6.27 -10.11
C ALA A 56 -3.54 5.73 -10.57
N ALA A 57 -4.42 5.37 -9.63
CA ALA A 57 -5.79 4.93 -9.92
C ALA A 57 -6.59 6.01 -10.68
N TYR A 58 -6.47 7.27 -10.26
CA TYR A 58 -7.11 8.41 -10.93
C TYR A 58 -6.61 8.59 -12.37
N ARG A 59 -5.30 8.50 -12.60
CA ARG A 59 -4.71 8.59 -13.95
C ARG A 59 -5.18 7.46 -14.87
N VAL A 60 -5.36 6.25 -14.34
CA VAL A 60 -5.94 5.13 -15.12
C VAL A 60 -7.39 5.44 -15.50
N ASN A 61 -8.20 5.95 -14.57
CA ASN A 61 -9.60 6.32 -14.86
C ASN A 61 -9.71 7.45 -15.89
N LYS A 62 -8.76 8.40 -15.90
CA LYS A 62 -8.67 9.46 -16.91
C LYS A 62 -8.10 9.00 -18.26
N LYS A 63 -7.75 7.71 -18.41
CA LYS A 63 -7.17 7.12 -19.63
C LYS A 63 -5.92 7.88 -20.11
N VAL A 64 -5.11 8.37 -19.18
CA VAL A 64 -3.84 9.04 -19.50
C VAL A 64 -2.86 8.04 -20.09
N ASN A 65 -2.03 8.46 -21.05
CA ASN A 65 -0.97 7.62 -21.61
C ASN A 65 -0.07 7.07 -20.49
N ASN A 66 0.34 5.80 -20.62
CA ASN A 66 1.19 5.09 -19.65
C ASN A 66 0.60 4.95 -18.23
N ALA A 67 -0.69 5.21 -18.02
CA ALA A 67 -1.29 5.15 -16.68
C ALA A 67 -1.23 3.75 -16.05
N ILE A 68 -1.30 2.68 -16.85
CA ILE A 68 -1.18 1.30 -16.35
C ILE A 68 0.25 1.04 -15.83
N SER A 69 1.26 1.50 -16.55
CA SER A 69 2.66 1.42 -16.10
C SER A 69 2.89 2.22 -14.82
N LEU A 70 2.28 3.40 -14.69
CA LEU A 70 2.31 4.19 -13.45
C LEU A 70 1.61 3.47 -12.29
N LEU A 71 0.49 2.78 -12.54
CA LEU A 71 -0.20 1.97 -11.53
C LEU A 71 0.67 0.79 -11.06
N ILE A 72 1.35 0.11 -11.97
CA ILE A 72 2.28 -0.97 -11.64
C ILE A 72 3.44 -0.43 -10.80
N ALA A 73 4.02 0.70 -11.20
CA ALA A 73 5.10 1.34 -10.44
C ALA A 73 4.64 1.76 -9.04
N ALA A 74 3.43 2.33 -8.92
CA ALA A 74 2.83 2.69 -7.64
C ALA A 74 2.64 1.46 -6.74
N TRP A 75 2.11 0.37 -7.28
CA TRP A 75 1.98 -0.89 -6.53
C TRP A 75 3.34 -1.44 -6.08
N GLY A 76 4.36 -1.41 -6.95
CA GLY A 76 5.71 -1.87 -6.62
C GLY A 76 6.35 -1.02 -5.51
N PHE A 77 6.23 0.31 -5.63
CA PHE A 77 6.73 1.25 -4.62
C PHE A 77 6.10 1.02 -3.25
N VAL A 78 4.77 0.93 -3.20
CA VAL A 78 4.03 0.76 -1.94
C VAL A 78 4.25 -0.62 -1.33
N SER A 79 4.31 -1.67 -2.15
CA SER A 79 4.62 -3.03 -1.66
C SER A 79 6.05 -3.09 -1.10
N GLY A 80 7.02 -2.43 -1.74
CA GLY A 80 8.39 -2.36 -1.26
C GLY A 80 8.51 -1.60 0.06
N ALA A 81 7.86 -0.45 0.18
CA ALA A 81 7.83 0.33 1.41
C ALA A 81 7.19 -0.47 2.58
N LEU A 82 6.08 -1.16 2.32
CA LEU A 82 5.44 -1.99 3.33
C LEU A 82 6.28 -3.22 3.70
N PHE A 83 6.99 -3.81 2.76
CA PHE A 83 7.91 -4.92 3.02
C PHE A 83 9.05 -4.51 3.97
N LEU A 84 9.64 -3.33 3.75
CA LEU A 84 10.64 -2.77 4.68
C LEU A 84 10.04 -2.53 6.07
N SER A 85 8.82 -1.98 6.15
CA SER A 85 8.09 -1.78 7.40
C SER A 85 7.73 -3.10 8.11
N PHE A 86 7.52 -4.17 7.35
CA PHE A 86 7.30 -5.51 7.88
C PHE A 86 8.58 -6.12 8.43
N LEU A 87 9.70 -5.98 7.73
CA LEU A 87 11.01 -6.43 8.23
C LEU A 87 11.42 -5.72 9.51
N GLY A 88 11.20 -4.41 9.61
CA GLY A 88 11.44 -3.66 10.86
C GLY A 88 10.64 -4.20 12.06
N GLN A 89 9.51 -4.88 11.84
CA GLN A 89 8.76 -5.53 12.93
C GLN A 89 9.53 -6.70 13.57
N PHE A 90 10.41 -7.37 12.83
CA PHE A 90 11.27 -8.42 13.38
C PHE A 90 12.38 -7.86 14.28
N GLU A 91 12.83 -6.63 14.04
CA GLU A 91 13.79 -5.95 14.91
C GLU A 91 13.14 -5.56 16.26
N TYR A 92 11.86 -5.16 16.25
CA TYR A 92 11.08 -4.92 17.47
C TYR A 92 10.83 -6.20 18.29
N TYR A 93 10.79 -7.38 17.63
CA TYR A 93 10.72 -8.67 18.32
C TYR A 93 11.96 -8.95 19.18
N GLN A 94 13.12 -8.40 18.82
CA GLN A 94 14.39 -8.61 19.54
C GLN A 94 14.62 -7.59 20.65
N THR A 95 14.11 -6.37 20.51
CA THR A 95 14.37 -5.25 21.43
C THR A 95 13.28 -5.03 22.48
N GLY A 96 12.13 -5.69 22.35
CA GLY A 96 10.98 -5.52 23.24
C GLY A 96 10.12 -4.34 22.79
N ASP A 97 8.86 -4.62 22.42
CA ASP A 97 7.98 -3.65 21.78
C ASP A 97 7.21 -2.81 22.82
N PRO A 98 7.22 -1.46 22.75
CA PRO A 98 6.41 -0.59 23.61
C PRO A 98 4.95 -0.42 23.12
N GLY A 99 4.52 -1.16 22.09
CA GLY A 99 3.19 -1.06 21.50
C GLY A 99 2.03 -1.69 22.29
N VAL A 100 0.83 -1.12 22.15
CA VAL A 100 -0.43 -1.57 22.80
C VAL A 100 -0.93 -2.93 22.28
N PHE A 101 -0.50 -3.36 21.10
CA PHE A 101 -0.88 -4.63 20.47
C PHE A 101 0.33 -5.57 20.41
N SER A 102 0.09 -6.89 20.48
CA SER A 102 1.18 -7.86 20.35
C SER A 102 1.91 -7.70 19.01
N THR A 103 3.23 -7.77 19.04
CA THR A 103 4.11 -7.82 17.87
C THR A 103 3.62 -8.83 16.82
N THR A 104 3.15 -10.00 17.29
CA THR A 104 2.58 -11.06 16.44
C THR A 104 1.36 -10.59 15.65
N PHE A 105 0.46 -9.85 16.30
CA PHE A 105 -0.76 -9.34 15.64
C PHE A 105 -0.41 -8.29 14.58
N VAL A 106 0.47 -7.35 14.91
CA VAL A 106 0.91 -6.30 13.97
C VAL A 106 1.65 -6.91 12.77
N ALA A 107 2.52 -7.89 13.00
CA ALA A 107 3.22 -8.62 11.94
C ALA A 107 2.21 -9.36 11.03
N THR A 108 1.26 -10.09 11.60
CA THR A 108 0.25 -10.83 10.82
C THR A 108 -0.59 -9.89 9.96
N ALA A 109 -1.05 -8.77 10.53
CA ALA A 109 -1.81 -7.76 9.79
C ALA A 109 -0.99 -7.17 8.63
N LYS A 110 0.26 -6.76 8.88
CA LYS A 110 1.17 -6.26 7.83
C LYS A 110 1.41 -7.30 6.73
N GLY A 111 1.58 -8.57 7.10
CA GLY A 111 1.75 -9.68 6.15
C GLY A 111 0.53 -9.87 5.24
N LEU A 112 -0.69 -9.84 5.80
CA LEU A 112 -1.93 -9.91 5.01
C LEU A 112 -2.10 -8.72 4.07
N ILE A 113 -1.78 -7.51 4.55
CA ILE A 113 -1.83 -6.30 3.72
C ILE A 113 -0.81 -6.39 2.58
N LEU A 114 0.41 -6.86 2.86
CA LEU A 114 1.44 -7.04 1.84
C LEU A 114 0.98 -8.05 0.77
N ALA A 115 0.42 -9.20 1.18
CA ALA A 115 -0.13 -10.17 0.24
C ALA A 115 -1.22 -9.55 -0.65
N TYR A 116 -2.11 -8.74 -0.07
CA TYR A 116 -3.14 -8.02 -0.83
C TYR A 116 -2.53 -7.04 -1.85
N MET A 117 -1.49 -6.29 -1.46
CA MET A 117 -0.79 -5.37 -2.36
C MET A 117 -0.08 -6.10 -3.50
N LEU A 118 0.56 -7.23 -3.24
CA LEU A 118 1.20 -8.07 -4.25
C LEU A 118 0.19 -8.64 -5.26
N VAL A 119 -1.01 -9.01 -4.81
CA VAL A 119 -2.11 -9.39 -5.72
C VAL A 119 -2.52 -8.19 -6.58
N GLY A 120 -2.66 -7.00 -5.99
CA GLY A 120 -2.95 -5.76 -6.72
C GLY A 120 -1.92 -5.45 -7.81
N LEU A 121 -0.63 -5.61 -7.48
CA LEU A 121 0.51 -5.49 -8.39
C LEU A 121 0.44 -6.50 -9.54
N TYR A 122 0.27 -7.78 -9.20
CA TYR A 122 0.18 -8.87 -10.18
C TYR A 122 -0.95 -8.65 -11.19
N LEU A 123 -2.13 -8.26 -10.69
CA LEU A 123 -3.27 -7.91 -11.54
C LEU A 123 -2.99 -6.69 -12.42
N GLY A 124 -2.28 -5.68 -11.88
CA GLY A 124 -1.81 -4.53 -12.65
C GLY A 124 -0.89 -4.94 -13.81
N ILE A 125 0.12 -5.77 -13.54
CA ILE A 125 1.06 -6.29 -14.56
C ILE A 125 0.32 -7.08 -15.63
N GLN A 126 -0.58 -7.98 -15.23
CA GLN A 126 -1.36 -8.80 -16.17
C GLN A 126 -2.32 -7.99 -17.05
N SER A 127 -2.64 -6.77 -16.65
CA SER A 127 -3.51 -5.88 -17.42
C SER A 127 -2.77 -4.95 -18.39
N ASN A 128 -1.43 -4.97 -18.42
CA ASN A 128 -0.65 -4.09 -19.27
C ASN A 128 -0.61 -4.61 -20.73
N PRO A 129 -1.12 -3.86 -21.72
CA PRO A 129 -1.14 -4.28 -23.11
C PRO A 129 0.25 -4.36 -23.76
N HIS A 130 1.28 -3.73 -23.19
CA HIS A 130 2.66 -3.82 -23.70
C HIS A 130 3.39 -5.13 -23.31
N ARG A 131 2.65 -6.14 -22.83
CA ARG A 131 3.18 -7.46 -22.47
C ARG A 131 3.09 -8.49 -23.62
N SER A 132 2.78 -8.06 -24.85
CA SER A 132 2.84 -8.91 -26.06
C SER A 132 4.16 -8.74 -26.80
#